data_AF-A0A9W9ZEJ2-F1
#
_entry.id   AF-A0A9W9ZEJ2-F1
#
_cell.length_a   1.000
_cell.length_b   1.000
_cell.length_c   1.000
_cell.angle_alpha   90.00
_cell.angle_beta   90.00
_cell.angle_gamma   90.00
#
_symmetry.space_group_name_H-M   'P 1'
#
loop_
_entity.id
_entity.type
_entity.pdbx_description
1 polymer ?
#
loop_
_entity_poly.entity_id
_entity_poly.type
_entity_poly.pdbx_seq_one_letter_code
_entity_poly.pdbx_strand_id
1 'polypeptide(L)'
;MVGGKDEAYVEKATKLLQHMGKNVIHTGATGTGQAAKICNNLLLAVSMIGVSEATNLGIRLGLEPEMIARVINTSTGRCWSSDTYNPCPGIIEGIPSSNNYQGGLHRS
;
A
#
# COMPACT_ATOMS: atom_id res chain seq x y z
N MET A 1 -6.87 0.55 12.56
CA MET A 1 -7.49 1.89 12.69
C MET A 1 -8.79 1.72 13.45
N VAL A 2 -8.98 2.43 14.55
CA VAL A 2 -10.12 2.25 15.47
C VAL A 2 -10.85 3.58 15.62
N GLY A 3 -12.17 3.57 15.54
CA GLY A 3 -13.01 4.76 15.77
C GLY A 3 -13.99 4.50 16.91
N GLY A 4 -14.08 5.42 17.86
CA GLY A 4 -14.94 5.40 19.04
C GLY A 4 -14.79 6.69 19.84
N LYS A 5 -15.91 7.21 20.37
CA LYS A 5 -15.92 8.46 21.16
C LYS A 5 -15.47 8.25 22.61
N ASP A 6 -15.71 7.07 23.16
CA ASP A 6 -15.37 6.74 24.54
C ASP A 6 -13.95 6.16 24.60
N GLU A 7 -13.06 6.91 25.25
CA GLU A 7 -11.65 6.56 25.38
C GLU A 7 -11.43 5.27 26.16
N ALA A 8 -12.24 4.97 27.17
CA ALA A 8 -12.10 3.74 27.96
C ALA A 8 -12.46 2.50 27.13
N TYR A 9 -13.46 2.60 26.23
CA TYR A 9 -13.73 1.51 25.29
C TYR A 9 -12.65 1.40 24.21
N VAL A 10 -12.14 2.51 23.70
CA VAL A 10 -11.05 2.51 22.71
C VAL A 10 -9.78 1.89 23.30
N GLU A 11 -9.44 2.18 24.56
CA GLU A 11 -8.28 1.60 25.23
C GLU A 11 -8.42 0.07 25.39
N LYS A 12 -9.59 -0.40 25.85
CA LYS A 12 -9.89 -1.83 25.97
C LYS A 12 -9.79 -2.53 24.61
N ALA A 13 -10.40 -1.95 23.57
CA ALA A 13 -10.31 -2.48 22.22
C ALA A 13 -8.86 -2.50 21.72
N THR A 14 -8.08 -1.46 22.01
CA THR A 14 -6.68 -1.37 21.61
C THR A 14 -5.83 -2.48 22.21
N LYS A 15 -5.97 -2.77 23.51
CA LYS A 15 -5.28 -3.88 24.18
C LYS A 15 -5.60 -5.23 23.53
N LEU A 16 -6.85 -5.47 23.16
CA LEU A 16 -7.24 -6.70 22.46
C LEU A 16 -6.65 -6.75 21.04
N LEU A 17 -6.80 -5.67 20.27
CA LEU A 17 -6.34 -5.59 18.88
C LEU A 17 -4.81 -5.70 18.73
N GLN A 18 -4.04 -5.31 19.75
CA GLN A 18 -2.58 -5.45 19.78
C GLN A 18 -2.10 -6.91 19.73
N HIS A 19 -2.94 -7.86 20.15
CA HIS A 19 -2.61 -9.29 20.02
C HIS A 19 -2.73 -9.78 18.57
N MET A 20 -3.45 -9.04 17.71
CA MET A 20 -3.66 -9.40 16.30
C MET A 20 -2.85 -8.54 15.32
N GLY A 21 -2.42 -7.34 15.72
CA GLY A 21 -1.75 -6.40 14.83
C GLY A 21 -0.71 -5.54 15.53
N LYS A 22 0.36 -5.22 14.81
CA LYS A 22 1.48 -4.43 15.35
C LYS A 22 1.10 -2.97 15.62
N ASN A 23 0.22 -2.39 14.81
CA ASN A 23 -0.15 -0.98 14.88
C ASN A 23 -1.66 -0.80 15.06
N VAL A 24 -2.04 -0.16 16.16
CA VAL A 24 -3.43 0.22 16.44
C VAL A 24 -3.48 1.74 16.60
N ILE A 25 -4.15 2.41 15.65
CA ILE A 25 -4.27 3.88 15.61
C ILE A 25 -5.72 4.25 15.91
N HIS A 26 -5.94 5.08 16.93
CA HIS A 26 -7.23 5.71 17.21
C HIS A 26 -7.45 6.88 16.24
N THR A 27 -8.61 6.90 15.60
CA THR A 27 -8.91 7.79 14.46
C THR A 27 -10.04 8.78 14.73
N GLY A 28 -10.52 8.86 15.97
CA GLY A 28 -11.65 9.70 16.36
C GLY A 28 -12.93 8.91 16.61
N ALA A 29 -14.08 9.47 16.23
CA ALA A 29 -15.40 8.93 16.53
C ALA A 29 -15.73 7.61 15.80
N THR A 30 -16.86 6.99 16.13
CA THR A 30 -17.33 5.80 15.42
C THR A 30 -17.40 6.05 13.90
N GLY A 31 -16.86 5.11 13.11
CA GLY A 31 -16.82 5.20 11.64
C GLY A 31 -15.53 5.79 11.06
N THR A 32 -14.76 6.58 11.81
CA THR A 32 -13.52 7.20 11.30
C THR A 32 -12.44 6.18 10.95
N GLY A 33 -12.41 5.03 11.62
CA GLY A 33 -11.46 3.96 11.31
C GLY A 33 -11.67 3.38 9.92
N GLN A 34 -12.94 3.28 9.49
CA GLN A 34 -13.29 2.83 8.15
C GLN A 34 -12.96 3.91 7.11
N ALA A 35 -13.30 5.17 7.39
CA ALA A 35 -12.95 6.30 6.53
C ALA A 35 -11.44 6.38 6.28
N ALA A 36 -10.64 6.29 7.34
CA ALA A 36 -9.17 6.28 7.25
C ALA A 36 -8.66 5.12 6.37
N LYS A 37 -9.25 3.92 6.50
CA LYS A 37 -8.88 2.76 5.69
C LYS A 37 -9.24 2.95 4.21
N ILE A 38 -10.41 3.53 3.93
CA ILE A 38 -10.84 3.86 2.56
C ILE A 38 -9.88 4.87 1.93
N CYS A 39 -9.57 5.97 2.63
CA CYS A 39 -8.62 6.98 2.13
C CYS A 39 -7.25 6.37 1.81
N ASN A 40 -6.71 5.53 2.71
CA ASN A 40 -5.43 4.87 2.49
C ASN A 40 -5.47 3.93 1.28
N ASN A 41 -6.52 3.13 1.13
CA ASN A 41 -6.63 2.18 0.02
C ASN A 41 -6.91 2.87 -1.32
N LEU A 42 -7.61 4.02 -1.33
CA LEU A 42 -7.78 4.85 -2.52
C LEU A 42 -6.42 5.38 -2.99
N LEU A 43 -5.62 5.95 -2.09
CA LEU A 43 -4.29 6.45 -2.42
C LEU A 43 -3.39 5.32 -2.94
N LEU A 44 -3.42 4.15 -2.29
CA LEU A 44 -2.71 2.96 -2.76
C LEU A 44 -3.09 2.61 -4.22
N ALA A 45 -4.38 2.60 -4.55
CA ALA A 45 -4.86 2.27 -5.89
C ALA A 45 -4.36 3.28 -6.94
N VAL A 46 -4.49 4.58 -6.66
CA VAL A 46 -4.02 5.64 -7.57
C VAL A 46 -2.51 5.54 -7.79
N SER A 47 -1.73 5.38 -6.73
CA SER A 47 -0.27 5.24 -6.84
C SER A 47 0.14 3.97 -7.59
N MET A 48 -0.56 2.84 -7.39
CA MET A 48 -0.28 1.60 -8.12
C MET A 48 -0.50 1.75 -9.63
N ILE A 49 -1.60 2.39 -10.03
CA ILE A 49 -1.89 2.70 -11.43
C ILE A 49 -0.82 3.65 -11.99
N GLY A 50 -0.51 4.73 -11.27
CA GLY A 50 0.51 5.70 -11.70
C GLY A 50 1.90 5.09 -11.90
N VAL A 51 2.34 4.21 -10.99
CA VAL A 51 3.62 3.49 -11.14
C VAL A 51 3.58 2.55 -12.35
N SER A 52 2.46 1.86 -12.57
CA SER A 52 2.30 0.95 -13.72
C SER A 52 2.38 1.72 -15.04
N GLU A 53 1.69 2.86 -15.14
CA GLU A 53 1.68 3.71 -16.34
C GLU A 53 3.06 4.33 -16.60
N ALA A 54 3.70 4.89 -15.57
CA ALA A 54 5.04 5.47 -15.69
C ALA A 54 6.08 4.43 -16.13
N THR A 55 6.00 3.22 -15.56
CA THR A 55 6.90 2.11 -15.93
C THR A 55 6.65 1.66 -17.36
N ASN A 56 5.39 1.45 -17.76
CA ASN A 56 5.04 1.08 -19.14
C ASN A 56 5.47 2.15 -20.16
N LEU A 57 5.28 3.44 -19.84
CA LEU A 57 5.74 4.54 -20.69
C LEU A 57 7.27 4.51 -20.84
N GLY A 58 8.02 4.37 -19.75
CA GLY A 58 9.48 4.31 -19.80
C GLY A 58 9.99 3.14 -20.64
N ILE A 59 9.37 1.95 -20.52
CA ILE A 59 9.69 0.78 -21.35
C ILE A 59 9.45 1.08 -22.83
N ARG A 60 8.32 1.71 -23.17
CA ARG A 60 8.00 2.09 -24.56
C ARG A 60 8.94 3.17 -25.12
N LEU A 61 9.56 3.97 -24.25
CA LEU A 61 10.59 4.93 -24.62
C LEU A 61 12.01 4.29 -24.70
N GLY A 62 12.12 2.98 -24.48
CA GLY A 62 13.38 2.24 -24.58
C GLY A 62 14.23 2.24 -23.31
N LEU A 63 13.63 2.55 -22.16
CA LEU A 63 14.32 2.52 -20.87
C LEU A 63 14.17 1.15 -20.21
N GLU A 64 15.26 0.69 -19.57
CA GLU A 64 15.24 -0.56 -18.81
C GLU A 64 14.35 -0.45 -17.55
N PRO A 65 13.45 -1.41 -17.30
CA PRO A 65 12.55 -1.43 -16.15
C PRO A 65 13.24 -1.20 -14.79
N GLU A 66 14.39 -1.85 -14.57
CA GLU A 66 15.16 -1.69 -13.33
C GLU A 66 15.70 -0.28 -13.16
N MET A 67 16.12 0.35 -14.24
CA MET A 67 16.62 1.73 -14.21
C MET A 67 15.49 2.69 -13.86
N ILE A 68 14.30 2.52 -14.48
CA ILE A 68 13.10 3.30 -14.14
C ILE A 68 12.75 3.13 -12.66
N ALA A 69 12.71 1.89 -12.17
CA ALA A 69 12.41 1.60 -10.76
C ALA A 69 13.42 2.27 -9.81
N ARG A 70 14.72 2.23 -10.12
CA ARG A 70 15.76 2.92 -9.35
C ARG A 70 15.53 4.44 -9.32
N VAL A 71 15.24 5.05 -10.47
CA VAL A 71 14.99 6.50 -10.57
C VAL A 71 13.77 6.91 -9.76
N ILE A 72 12.65 6.20 -9.90
CA ILE A 72 11.41 6.49 -9.15
C ILE A 72 11.67 6.39 -7.64
N ASN A 73 12.37 5.33 -7.21
CA ASN A 73 12.59 5.04 -5.79
C ASN A 73 13.63 5.95 -5.10
N THR A 74 14.46 6.66 -5.86
CA THR A 74 15.38 7.68 -5.33
C THR A 74 14.87 9.12 -5.49
N SER A 75 13.70 9.28 -6.12
CA SER A 75 13.12 10.59 -6.46
C SER A 75 11.78 10.82 -5.78
N THR A 76 11.12 11.92 -6.14
CA THR A 76 9.81 12.32 -5.59
C THR A 76 8.66 11.39 -5.95
N GLY A 77 8.82 10.52 -6.96
CA GLY A 77 7.82 9.53 -7.36
C GLY A 77 7.73 8.31 -6.44
N ARG A 78 8.64 8.19 -5.46
CA ARG A 78 8.71 7.05 -4.56
C ARG A 78 7.41 6.87 -3.78
N CYS A 79 6.85 5.66 -3.82
CA CYS A 79 5.73 5.25 -2.99
C CYS A 79 5.81 3.75 -2.67
N TRP A 80 4.96 3.26 -1.78
CA TRP A 80 4.92 1.83 -1.40
C TRP A 80 4.77 0.89 -2.61
N SER A 81 3.96 1.31 -3.59
CA SER A 81 3.75 0.56 -4.82
C SER A 81 5.00 0.47 -5.71
N SER A 82 5.96 1.39 -5.60
CA SER A 82 7.17 1.38 -6.43
C SER A 82 8.36 0.69 -5.76
N ASP A 83 8.50 0.82 -4.43
CA ASP A 83 9.67 0.35 -3.67
C ASP A 83 9.47 -1.00 -2.96
N THR A 84 8.22 -1.34 -2.62
CA THR A 84 7.89 -2.53 -1.83
C THR A 84 7.06 -3.52 -2.63
N TYR A 85 6.23 -3.04 -3.56
CA TYR A 85 5.26 -3.87 -4.29
C TYR A 85 5.18 -3.54 -5.78
N ASN A 86 6.34 -3.45 -6.43
CA ASN A 86 6.47 -3.00 -7.81
C ASN A 86 5.60 -3.82 -8.79
N PRO A 87 4.75 -3.18 -9.61
CA PRO A 87 3.84 -3.89 -10.51
C PRO A 87 4.54 -4.52 -11.73
N CYS A 88 5.77 -4.11 -12.05
CA CYS A 88 6.53 -4.66 -13.15
C CYS A 88 7.20 -5.99 -12.75
N PRO A 89 7.00 -7.09 -13.51
CA PRO A 89 7.65 -8.37 -13.24
C PRO A 89 9.17 -8.27 -13.19
N GLY A 90 9.80 -9.03 -12.29
CA GLY A 90 11.26 -9.14 -12.20
C GLY A 90 11.98 -8.02 -11.46
N ILE A 91 11.28 -6.96 -11.01
CA ILE A 91 11.92 -5.86 -10.28
C ILE A 91 12.16 -6.18 -8.81
N ILE A 92 11.20 -6.84 -8.16
CA ILE A 92 11.28 -7.24 -6.75
C ILE A 92 10.91 -8.71 -6.65
N GLU A 93 11.72 -9.50 -5.96
CA GLU A 93 11.44 -10.92 -5.72
C GLU A 93 10.39 -11.09 -4.61
N GLY A 94 9.65 -12.20 -4.63
CA GLY A 94 8.72 -12.56 -3.56
C GLY A 94 7.41 -11.75 -3.52
N ILE A 95 7.13 -10.92 -4.51
CA ILE A 95 5.84 -10.21 -4.68
C ILE A 95 5.04 -10.77 -5.87
N PRO A 96 3.73 -10.49 -5.99
CA PRO A 96 2.89 -11.12 -7.03
C PRO A 96 3.32 -10.83 -8.46
N SER A 97 3.88 -9.66 -8.77
CA SER A 97 4.36 -9.35 -10.13
C SER A 97 5.44 -10.32 -10.60
N SER A 98 6.21 -10.91 -9.68
CA SER A 98 7.21 -11.95 -9.94
C SER A 98 6.65 -13.37 -9.89
N ASN A 99 5.32 -13.53 -9.72
CA ASN A 99 4.61 -14.81 -9.69
C ASN A 99 3.28 -14.75 -10.47
N ASN A 100 3.29 -14.17 -11.68
CA ASN A 100 2.12 -14.06 -12.56
C ASN A 100 0.87 -13.46 -11.87
N TYR A 101 1.10 -12.50 -10.96
CA TYR A 101 0.08 -11.83 -10.15
C TYR A 101 -0.77 -12.76 -9.28
N GLN A 102 -0.29 -13.97 -8.98
CA GLN A 102 -0.94 -14.89 -8.06
C GLN A 102 -0.67 -14.49 -6.60
N GLY A 103 -1.65 -14.73 -5.72
CA GLY A 103 -1.51 -14.35 -4.31
C GLY A 103 -1.84 -12.87 -4.06
N GLY A 104 -1.40 -12.34 -2.94
CA GLY A 104 -1.61 -10.93 -2.59
C GLY A 104 -3.02 -10.60 -2.10
N LEU A 105 -3.52 -9.41 -2.47
CA LEU A 105 -4.78 -8.86 -1.96
C LEU A 105 -5.98 -9.39 -2.75
N HIS A 106 -6.77 -10.26 -2.13
CA HIS A 106 -8.01 -10.79 -2.72
C HIS A 106 -9.25 -10.29 -1.97
N ARG A 107 -10.39 -10.28 -2.66
CA ARG A 107 -11.70 -10.24 -1.98
C ARG A 107 -11.87 -11.60 -1.27
N SER A 108 -11.97 -11.57 0.05
CA SER A 108 -12.40 -12.70 0.88
C SER A 108 -13.81 -13.14 0.54
#